data_AF-A0A935VTB6-F1
#
_entry.id   AF-A0A935VTB6-F1
#
_cell.length_a   1.000
_cell.length_b   1.000
_cell.length_c   1.000
_cell.angle_alpha   90.00
_cell.angle_beta   90.00
_cell.angle_gamma   90.00
#
_symmetry.space_group_name_H-M   'P 1'
#
loop_
_entity.id
_entity.type
_entity.pdbx_description
1 polymer ?
#
loop_
_entity_poly.entity_id
_entity_poly.type
_entity_poly.pdbx_seq_one_letter_code
_entity_poly.pdbx_strand_id
1 'polypeptide(L)'
;MQRCLVHIQRMCLLWLTRYPKHESGQQLRGLILMLLRIKTHNDKLFWIKQLDNWYVIHKVYINEKTFKENSKRYWYTHKLLRRSYFTIKRALPNMFHYLSNPKIPHTTNGIEGYFSHLKNHLDLHRGLTPKNRINFIKWYVYFSNKK
;
A
#
# COMPACT_ATOMS: atom_id res chain seq x y z
N MET A 1 -0.13 5.58 14.76
CA MET A 1 0.78 5.52 13.59
C MET A 1 -0.04 5.42 12.31
N GLN A 2 0.15 6.31 11.34
CA GLN A 2 -0.54 6.27 10.04
C GLN A 2 0.11 5.24 9.10
N ARG A 3 -0.71 4.51 8.34
CA ARG A 3 -0.25 3.70 7.20
C ARG A 3 -0.03 4.62 5.99
N CYS A 4 1.12 4.47 5.33
CA CYS A 4 1.39 5.25 4.12
C CYS A 4 0.45 4.85 2.97
N LEU A 5 -0.27 5.83 2.42
CA LEU A 5 -1.18 5.64 1.30
C LEU A 5 -0.46 5.21 0.02
N VAL A 6 0.73 5.76 -0.25
CA VAL A 6 1.53 5.42 -1.45
C VAL A 6 1.91 3.94 -1.44
N HIS A 7 2.35 3.42 -0.29
CA HIS A 7 2.69 2.01 -0.16
C HIS A 7 1.46 1.11 -0.32
N ILE A 8 0.32 1.47 0.29
CA ILE A 8 -0.93 0.71 0.11
C ILE A 8 -1.35 0.69 -1.36
N GLN A 9 -1.32 1.85 -2.01
CA GLN A 9 -1.68 1.99 -3.42
C GLN A 9 -0.76 1.13 -4.29
N ARG A 10 0.56 1.27 -4.15
CA ARG A 10 1.54 0.47 -4.91
C ARG A 10 1.34 -1.03 -4.70
N MET A 11 1.18 -1.48 -3.47
CA MET A 11 0.93 -2.91 -3.18
C MET A 11 -0.32 -3.43 -3.89
N CYS A 12 -1.42 -2.67 -3.85
CA CYS A 12 -2.66 -3.09 -4.53
C CYS A 12 -2.52 -3.04 -6.05
N LEU A 13 -1.86 -2.02 -6.60
CA LEU A 13 -1.62 -1.91 -8.05
C LEU A 13 -0.64 -2.97 -8.59
N LEU A 14 0.17 -3.60 -7.74
CA LEU A 14 0.97 -4.76 -8.11
C LEU A 14 0.13 -6.03 -8.25
N TRP A 15 -0.92 -6.18 -7.44
CA TRP A 15 -1.80 -7.34 -7.48
C TRP A 15 -2.94 -7.19 -8.49
N LEU A 16 -3.40 -5.96 -8.70
CA LEU A 16 -4.35 -5.64 -9.75
C LEU A 16 -3.61 -5.49 -11.07
N THR A 17 -4.06 -6.19 -12.11
CA THR A 17 -3.48 -6.04 -13.44
C THR A 17 -3.63 -4.58 -13.92
N ARG A 18 -2.75 -4.16 -14.83
CA ARG A 18 -2.80 -2.81 -15.41
C ARG A 18 -4.11 -2.56 -16.17
N TYR A 19 -4.62 -3.60 -16.84
CA TYR A 19 -5.87 -3.60 -17.59
C TYR A 19 -6.74 -4.79 -17.16
N PRO A 20 -7.47 -4.68 -16.03
CA PRO A 20 -8.37 -5.73 -15.60
C PRO A 20 -9.49 -5.92 -16.63
N LYS A 21 -9.72 -7.16 -17.06
CA LYS A 21 -10.82 -7.47 -18.01
C LYS A 21 -12.18 -7.46 -17.35
N HIS A 22 -12.25 -7.93 -16.11
CA HIS A 22 -13.49 -8.00 -15.35
C HIS A 22 -13.80 -6.66 -14.66
N GLU A 23 -15.07 -6.27 -14.66
CA GLU A 23 -15.57 -5.00 -14.10
C GLU A 23 -15.13 -4.81 -12.64
N SER A 24 -15.23 -5.85 -11.80
CA SER A 24 -14.81 -5.81 -10.40
C SER A 24 -13.35 -5.34 -10.23
N GLY A 25 -12.45 -5.79 -11.11
CA GLY A 25 -11.05 -5.36 -11.11
C GLY A 25 -10.86 -3.93 -11.60
N GLN A 26 -11.62 -3.51 -12.62
CA GLN A 26 -11.57 -2.15 -13.16
C GLN A 26 -12.03 -1.13 -12.11
N GLN A 27 -13.16 -1.39 -11.48
CA GLN A 27 -13.73 -0.53 -10.44
C GLN A 27 -12.80 -0.44 -9.22
N LEU A 28 -12.28 -1.57 -8.71
CA LEU A 28 -11.37 -1.52 -7.55
C LEU A 28 -10.07 -0.78 -7.89
N ARG A 29 -9.53 -0.97 -9.11
CA ARG A 29 -8.36 -0.24 -9.57
C ARG A 29 -8.62 1.27 -9.60
N GLY A 30 -9.79 1.70 -10.08
CA GLY A 30 -10.21 3.10 -10.03
C GLY A 30 -10.20 3.67 -8.61
N LEU A 31 -10.82 2.94 -7.66
CA LEU A 31 -10.83 3.34 -6.24
C LEU A 31 -9.41 3.45 -5.66
N ILE A 32 -8.52 2.50 -5.98
CA ILE A 32 -7.11 2.53 -5.57
C ILE A 32 -6.39 3.76 -6.12
N LEU A 33 -6.62 4.13 -7.38
CA LEU A 33 -6.00 5.29 -8.01
C LEU A 33 -6.48 6.61 -7.38
N MET A 34 -7.74 6.67 -6.96
CA MET A 34 -8.31 7.83 -6.26
C MET A 34 -7.76 8.04 -4.85
N LEU A 35 -7.14 7.02 -4.24
CA LEU A 35 -6.73 7.05 -2.83
C LEU A 35 -5.82 8.24 -2.48
N LEU A 36 -4.89 8.61 -3.36
CA LEU A 36 -3.98 9.74 -3.15
C LEU A 36 -4.60 11.11 -3.42
N ARG A 37 -5.84 11.16 -3.92
CA ARG A 37 -6.56 12.40 -4.23
C ARG A 37 -7.46 12.86 -3.09
N ILE A 38 -7.60 12.07 -2.03
CA ILE A 38 -8.40 12.38 -0.85
C ILE A 38 -7.72 13.51 -0.08
N LYS A 39 -8.42 14.64 0.11
CA LYS A 39 -7.88 15.83 0.81
C LYS A 39 -8.74 16.27 1.98
N THR A 40 -10.01 15.85 2.01
CA THR A 40 -10.98 16.26 3.03
C THR A 40 -11.64 15.06 3.69
N HIS A 41 -12.28 15.27 4.85
CA HIS A 41 -13.11 14.24 5.48
C HIS A 41 -14.29 13.83 4.61
N ASN A 42 -14.85 14.75 3.81
CA ASN A 42 -15.92 14.43 2.87
C ASN A 42 -15.43 13.48 1.75
N ASP A 43 -14.24 13.73 1.19
CA ASP A 43 -13.61 12.83 0.22
C ASP A 43 -13.41 11.43 0.82
N LYS A 44 -12.91 11.38 2.07
CA LYS A 44 -12.73 10.12 2.81
C LYS A 44 -14.05 9.37 2.96
N LEU A 45 -15.11 10.04 3.41
CA LEU A 45 -16.42 9.43 3.60
C LEU A 45 -16.99 8.89 2.29
N PHE A 46 -16.93 9.71 1.23
CA PHE A 46 -17.36 9.30 -0.11
C PHE A 46 -16.59 8.09 -0.60
N TRP A 47 -15.26 8.11 -0.48
CA TRP A 47 -14.41 7.01 -0.92
C TRP A 47 -14.65 5.71 -0.14
N ILE A 48 -14.85 5.79 1.19
CA ILE A 48 -15.21 4.62 2.02
C ILE A 48 -16.54 4.04 1.57
N LYS A 49 -17.55 4.88 1.34
CA LYS A 49 -18.86 4.45 0.84
C LYS A 49 -18.73 3.72 -0.50
N GLN A 50 -17.92 4.25 -1.42
CA GLN A 50 -17.69 3.60 -2.70
C GLN A 50 -16.97 2.26 -2.57
N LEU A 51 -15.99 2.16 -1.66
CA LEU A 51 -15.28 0.90 -1.38
C LEU A 51 -16.22 -0.15 -0.78
N ASP A 52 -17.08 0.24 0.15
CA ASP A 52 -18.04 -0.67 0.78
C ASP A 52 -19.13 -1.10 -0.22
N ASN A 53 -19.62 -0.18 -1.06
CA ASN A 53 -20.56 -0.51 -2.14
C ASN A 53 -19.95 -1.50 -3.14
N TRP A 54 -18.70 -1.27 -3.56
CA TRP A 54 -17.96 -2.19 -4.41
C TRP A 54 -17.89 -3.60 -3.79
N TYR A 55 -17.63 -3.70 -2.48
CA TYR A 55 -17.58 -5.00 -1.80
C TYR A 55 -18.94 -5.69 -1.82
N VAL A 56 -20.02 -4.97 -1.55
CA VAL A 56 -21.39 -5.54 -1.55
C VAL A 56 -21.72 -6.12 -2.93
N ILE A 57 -21.46 -5.37 -4.00
CA ILE A 57 -21.73 -5.79 -5.38
C ILE A 57 -20.91 -7.03 -5.76
N HIS A 58 -19.60 -7.01 -5.46
CA HIS A 58 -18.68 -8.04 -5.94
C HIS A 58 -18.38 -9.14 -4.93
N LYS A 59 -19.07 -9.17 -3.78
CA LYS A 59 -18.80 -10.10 -2.66
C LYS A 59 -18.81 -11.56 -3.10
N VAL A 60 -19.79 -11.94 -3.91
CA VAL A 60 -19.94 -13.31 -4.40
C VAL A 60 -18.74 -13.67 -5.29
N TYR A 61 -18.44 -12.82 -6.28
CA TYR A 61 -17.31 -12.99 -7.19
C TYR A 61 -15.98 -13.13 -6.43
N ILE A 62 -15.61 -12.20 -5.55
CA ILE A 62 -14.29 -12.25 -4.90
C ILE A 62 -14.13 -13.39 -3.87
N ASN A 63 -15.24 -14.02 -3.46
CA ASN A 63 -15.23 -15.16 -2.54
C ASN A 63 -15.43 -16.50 -3.25
N GLU A 64 -15.52 -16.50 -4.58
CA GLU A 64 -15.53 -17.70 -5.41
C GLU A 64 -14.28 -18.56 -5.11
N LYS A 65 -14.49 -19.88 -5.01
CA LYS A 65 -13.46 -20.87 -4.68
C LYS A 65 -13.33 -21.86 -5.82
N THR A 66 -12.10 -22.11 -6.24
CA THR A 66 -11.75 -23.25 -7.09
C THR A 66 -11.30 -24.40 -6.20
N PHE A 67 -11.80 -25.60 -6.49
CA PHE A 67 -11.45 -26.82 -5.78
C PHE A 67 -10.43 -27.63 -6.58
N LYS A 68 -9.51 -28.30 -5.89
CA LYS A 68 -8.60 -29.24 -6.53
C LYS A 68 -9.32 -30.58 -6.70
N GLU A 69 -9.39 -31.10 -7.92
CA GLU A 69 -9.92 -32.43 -8.19
C GLU A 69 -9.24 -33.47 -7.28
N ASN A 70 -10.06 -34.35 -6.69
CA ASN A 70 -9.67 -35.44 -5.80
C ASN A 70 -9.04 -35.02 -4.45
N SER A 71 -9.22 -33.78 -3.98
CA SER A 71 -8.85 -33.41 -2.61
C SER A 71 -9.81 -32.39 -1.99
N LYS A 72 -9.89 -32.33 -0.65
CA LYS A 72 -10.65 -31.29 0.10
C LYS A 72 -9.96 -29.90 0.07
N ARG A 73 -8.98 -29.67 -0.80
CA ARG A 73 -8.24 -28.40 -0.89
C ARG A 73 -8.92 -27.45 -1.88
N TYR A 74 -8.98 -26.18 -1.51
CA TYR A 74 -9.49 -25.10 -2.36
C TYR A 74 -8.59 -23.86 -2.30
N TRP A 75 -8.73 -22.98 -3.29
CA TRP A 75 -8.21 -21.62 -3.24
C TRP A 75 -9.27 -20.63 -3.73
N TYR A 76 -9.14 -19.37 -3.36
CA TYR A 76 -9.98 -18.32 -3.94
C TYR A 76 -9.61 -18.11 -5.40
N THR A 77 -10.58 -18.20 -6.30
CA THR A 77 -10.39 -18.01 -7.75
C THR A 77 -9.72 -16.66 -8.02
N HIS A 78 -10.22 -15.60 -7.36
CA HIS A 78 -9.77 -14.21 -7.55
C HIS A 78 -8.84 -13.74 -6.44
N LYS A 79 -7.84 -14.57 -6.09
CA LYS A 79 -6.96 -14.35 -4.91
C LYS A 79 -6.35 -12.95 -4.82
N LEU A 80 -5.88 -12.39 -5.94
CA LEU A 80 -5.18 -11.09 -5.97
C LEU A 80 -6.13 -9.90 -5.82
N LEU A 81 -7.29 -9.98 -6.47
CA LEU A 81 -8.37 -9.01 -6.32
C LEU A 81 -8.85 -8.96 -4.86
N ARG A 82 -9.14 -10.14 -4.30
CA ARG A 82 -9.52 -10.31 -2.91
C ARG A 82 -8.44 -9.77 -1.96
N ARG A 83 -7.17 -10.12 -2.19
CA ARG A 83 -6.03 -9.65 -1.39
C ARG A 83 -5.94 -8.13 -1.39
N SER A 84 -6.14 -7.48 -2.54
CA SER A 84 -6.13 -6.02 -2.67
C SER A 84 -7.19 -5.39 -1.78
N TYR A 85 -8.45 -5.82 -1.92
CA TYR A 85 -9.55 -5.30 -1.11
C TYR A 85 -9.31 -5.45 0.40
N PHE A 86 -8.97 -6.66 0.87
CA PHE A 86 -8.79 -6.89 2.31
C PHE A 86 -7.55 -6.19 2.89
N THR A 87 -6.53 -5.92 2.07
CA THR A 87 -5.36 -5.13 2.50
C THR A 87 -5.77 -3.69 2.80
N ILE A 88 -6.56 -3.09 1.91
CA ILE A 88 -7.14 -1.76 2.14
C ILE A 88 -8.04 -1.77 3.37
N LYS A 89 -9.00 -2.71 3.45
CA LYS A 89 -10.00 -2.74 4.52
C LYS A 89 -9.35 -2.83 5.89
N ARG A 90 -8.27 -3.63 6.03
CA ARG A 90 -7.49 -3.74 7.28
C ARG A 90 -6.65 -2.49 7.57
N ALA A 91 -6.19 -1.77 6.55
CA ALA A 91 -5.43 -0.54 6.73
C ALA A 91 -6.33 0.67 7.07
N LEU A 92 -7.61 0.61 6.72
CA LEU A 92 -8.57 1.71 6.78
C LEU A 92 -8.57 2.52 8.08
N PRO A 93 -8.52 1.92 9.30
CA PRO A 93 -8.52 2.68 10.54
C PRO A 93 -7.34 3.65 10.69
N ASN A 94 -6.24 3.41 9.97
CA ASN A 94 -4.99 4.14 10.09
C ASN A 94 -4.56 4.84 8.79
N MET A 95 -5.43 5.00 7.80
CA MET A 95 -5.07 5.58 6.49
C MET A 95 -5.13 7.11 6.44
N PHE A 96 -5.95 7.75 7.26
CA PHE A 96 -6.38 9.14 7.05
C PHE A 96 -6.11 10.08 8.24
N HIS A 97 -5.13 9.78 9.09
CA HIS A 97 -4.80 10.64 10.25
C HIS A 97 -4.31 12.03 9.83
N TYR A 98 -3.71 12.17 8.65
CA TYR A 98 -3.28 13.44 8.05
C TYR A 98 -4.41 14.44 7.82
N LEU A 99 -5.67 13.97 7.71
CA LEU A 99 -6.82 14.87 7.55
C LEU A 99 -7.11 15.65 8.84
N SER A 100 -6.79 15.08 10.00
CA SER A 100 -7.01 15.72 11.31
C SER A 100 -5.74 16.32 11.91
N ASN A 101 -4.55 15.92 11.43
CA ASN A 101 -3.28 16.38 11.97
C ASN A 101 -2.31 16.77 10.83
N PRO A 102 -2.10 18.09 10.60
CA PRO A 102 -1.20 18.60 9.57
C PRO A 102 0.26 18.15 9.72
N LYS A 103 0.70 17.76 10.93
CA LYS A 103 2.06 17.24 11.18
C LYS A 103 2.26 15.84 10.59
N ILE A 104 1.19 15.12 10.26
CA ILE A 104 1.26 13.80 9.64
C ILE A 104 1.18 13.99 8.12
N PRO A 105 2.25 13.70 7.37
CA PRO A 105 2.19 13.83 5.92
C PRO A 105 1.31 12.73 5.30
N HIS A 106 0.62 13.07 4.21
CA HIS A 106 -0.19 12.12 3.46
C HIS A 106 0.65 11.12 2.64
N THR A 107 1.90 11.46 2.30
CA THR A 107 2.88 10.59 1.63
C THR A 107 4.17 10.44 2.42
N THR A 108 4.92 9.36 2.15
CA THR A 108 6.26 9.12 2.72
C THR A 108 7.39 9.54 1.78
N ASN A 109 7.11 10.37 0.76
CA ASN A 109 8.10 10.73 -0.27
C ASN A 109 9.40 11.28 0.31
N GLY A 110 9.35 12.12 1.34
CA GLY A 110 10.56 12.64 2.00
C GLY A 110 11.40 11.55 2.66
N ILE A 111 10.75 10.60 3.34
CA ILE A 111 11.41 9.47 4.01
C ILE A 111 11.97 8.48 2.97
N GLU A 112 11.20 8.17 1.92
CA GLU A 112 11.63 7.31 0.81
C GLU A 112 12.83 7.91 0.05
N GLY A 113 12.83 9.22 -0.17
CA GLY A 113 13.95 9.95 -0.76
C GLY A 113 15.21 9.83 0.10
N TYR A 114 15.09 10.14 1.39
CA TYR A 114 16.20 10.02 2.34
C TYR A 114 16.80 8.61 2.35
N PHE A 115 15.97 7.56 2.45
CA PHE A 115 16.46 6.18 2.44
C PHE A 115 17.02 5.75 1.09
N SER A 116 16.51 6.28 -0.03
CA SER A 116 17.09 6.05 -1.34
C SER A 116 18.50 6.61 -1.44
N HIS A 117 18.72 7.85 -0.97
CA HIS A 117 20.07 8.43 -0.91
C HIS A 117 21.00 7.61 -0.02
N LEU A 118 20.57 7.26 1.20
CA LEU A 118 21.36 6.41 2.09
C LEU A 118 21.73 5.06 1.43
N LYS A 119 20.80 4.41 0.76
CA LYS A 119 21.06 3.13 0.05
C LYS A 119 22.08 3.30 -1.06
N ASN A 120 21.98 4.36 -1.86
CA ASN A 120 22.96 4.63 -2.92
C ASN A 120 24.38 4.80 -2.34
N HIS A 121 24.51 5.52 -1.22
CA HIS A 121 25.80 5.63 -0.51
C HIS A 121 26.30 4.28 0.02
N LEU A 122 25.42 3.46 0.60
CA LEU A 122 25.78 2.11 1.04
C LEU A 122 26.17 1.18 -0.12
N ASP A 123 25.56 1.35 -1.29
CA ASP A 123 25.85 0.56 -2.48
C ASP A 123 27.23 0.85 -3.09
N LEU A 124 27.77 2.05 -2.85
CA LEU A 124 29.19 2.35 -3.15
C LEU A 124 30.15 1.58 -2.21
N HIS A 125 29.65 1.12 -1.06
CA HIS A 125 30.43 0.45 -0.01
C HIS A 125 29.92 -0.98 0.27
N ARG A 126 29.62 -1.75 -0.77
CA ARG A 126 29.07 -3.12 -0.66
C ARG A 126 29.92 -4.09 0.18
N GLY A 127 31.23 -3.86 0.27
CA GLY A 127 32.18 -4.70 1.03
C GLY A 127 32.24 -4.43 2.54
N LEU A 128 31.42 -3.52 3.09
CA LEU A 128 31.44 -3.24 4.52
C LEU A 128 31.00 -4.46 5.35
N THR A 129 31.78 -4.76 6.38
CA THR A 129 31.34 -5.68 7.44
C THR A 129 30.05 -5.17 8.10
N PRO A 130 29.22 -6.05 8.70
CA PRO A 130 27.99 -5.61 9.37
C PRO A 130 28.21 -4.50 10.40
N LYS A 131 29.31 -4.59 11.19
CA LYS A 131 29.71 -3.57 12.17
C LYS A 131 29.96 -2.22 11.50
N ASN A 132 30.75 -2.19 10.42
CA ASN A 132 31.08 -0.95 9.73
C ASN A 132 29.86 -0.38 8.98
N ARG A 133 28.97 -1.25 8.48
CA ARG A 133 27.70 -0.83 7.86
C ARG A 133 26.78 -0.13 8.87
N ILE A 134 26.67 -0.65 10.10
CA ILE A 134 25.90 0.00 11.17
C ILE A 134 26.52 1.36 11.53
N ASN A 135 27.84 1.43 11.67
CA ASN A 135 28.54 2.68 11.97
C ASN A 135 28.37 3.71 10.84
N PHE A 136 28.44 3.29 9.58
CA PHE A 136 28.18 4.13 8.42
C PHE A 136 26.79 4.77 8.51
N ILE A 137 25.74 3.97 8.77
CA ILE A 137 24.37 4.47 8.90
C ILE A 137 24.26 5.48 10.05
N LYS A 138 24.87 5.19 11.21
CA LYS A 138 24.88 6.11 12.36
C LYS A 138 25.51 7.46 12.01
N TRP A 139 26.69 7.44 11.39
CA TRP A 139 27.37 8.66 10.95
C TRP A 139 26.58 9.41 9.88
N TYR A 140 26.03 8.71 8.89
CA TYR A 140 25.20 9.32 7.85
C TYR A 140 24.00 10.07 8.44
N VAL A 141 23.28 9.43 9.37
CA VAL A 141 22.14 10.06 10.06
C VAL A 141 22.58 11.27 10.88
N TYR A 142 23.70 11.15 11.62
CA TYR A 142 24.23 12.24 12.43
C TYR A 142 24.58 13.48 11.60
N PHE A 143 25.32 13.29 10.49
CA PHE A 143 25.74 14.40 9.63
C PHE A 143 24.60 14.97 8.80
N SER A 144 23.65 14.14 8.36
CA SER A 144 22.51 14.59 7.54
C SER A 144 21.51 15.43 8.34
N ASN A 145 21.40 15.20 9.65
CA ASN A 145 20.49 15.94 10.54
C ASN A 145 21.11 17.18 11.18
N LYS A 146 22.40 17.46 10.96
CA LYS A 146 23.15 18.57 11.56
C LYS A 146 23.08 19.89 10.77
N LYS A 147 22.06 20.06 9.93
CA LYS A 147 21.83 21.30 9.18
C LYS A 147 20.99 22.30 9.95
#